data_AF-A0A4V5MVY2-F1
#
_entry.id   AF-A0A4V5MVY2-F1
#
_cell.length_a   1.000
_cell.length_b   1.000
_cell.length_c   1.000
_cell.angle_alpha   90.00
_cell.angle_beta   90.00
_cell.angle_gamma   90.00
#
_symmetry.space_group_name_H-M   'P 1'
#
loop_
_entity.id
_entity.type
_entity.pdbx_description
1 polymer ?
#
loop_
_entity_poly.entity_id
_entity_poly.type
_entity_poly.pdbx_seq_one_letter_code
_entity_poly.pdbx_strand_id
1 'polypeptide(L)'
;MSLMKRPWERLDELSDAEALEAIFEYCWLHLAQIMEQKRAYAGLYGDVRRVEIMNAASGALSRVIQDALFDSIVLGLCRLLDPAKSGRTKFVNLSFDLMISKLPASEISLHCQERREDLCNRAYSLRQRRDKHLAHTDLASLKQEARVGWVSLTEIESTLSEMGDLLKDIYSIQFGIHLDVWPPNDHPELPFLRSLFYGKTALDERIEAFFKDYMSAPSSRTNRLPHLDSIYPDFLCRPFSKLD
;
A
#
# COMPACT_ATOMS: atom_id res chain seq x y z
N MET A 1 11.91 -22.98 -10.74
CA MET A 1 11.88 -21.67 -11.42
C MET A 1 13.00 -20.83 -10.83
N SER A 2 14.09 -20.61 -11.57
CA SER A 2 15.11 -19.64 -11.15
C SER A 2 14.41 -18.28 -11.04
N LEU A 3 14.39 -17.67 -9.86
CA LEU A 3 14.03 -16.26 -9.72
C LEU A 3 14.99 -15.50 -10.65
N MET A 4 14.50 -15.00 -11.78
CA MET A 4 15.28 -14.04 -12.57
C MET A 4 15.65 -12.91 -11.60
N LYS A 5 16.94 -12.80 -11.29
CA LYS A 5 17.46 -11.71 -10.48
C LYS A 5 17.12 -10.41 -11.20
N ARG A 6 16.51 -9.47 -10.47
CA ARG A 6 16.11 -8.19 -11.05
C ARG A 6 17.38 -7.40 -11.40
N PRO A 7 17.43 -6.65 -12.51
CA PRO A 7 18.65 -5.95 -12.94
C PRO A 7 19.25 -5.03 -11.86
N TRP A 8 18.40 -4.33 -11.11
CA TRP A 8 18.80 -3.42 -10.03
C TRP A 8 19.37 -4.10 -8.78
N GLU A 9 19.38 -5.44 -8.70
CA GLU A 9 20.04 -6.19 -7.62
C GLU A 9 21.55 -6.36 -7.85
N ARG A 10 22.06 -6.01 -9.05
CA ARG A 10 23.46 -6.20 -9.47
C ARG A 10 24.01 -4.94 -10.17
N LEU A 11 23.63 -3.76 -9.70
CA LEU A 11 24.03 -2.49 -10.31
C LEU A 11 25.54 -2.31 -10.45
N ASP A 12 26.32 -2.91 -9.55
CA ASP A 12 27.79 -2.90 -9.55
C ASP A 12 28.41 -3.72 -10.68
N GLU A 13 27.63 -4.59 -11.32
CA GLU A 13 28.06 -5.45 -12.43
C GLU A 13 27.64 -4.92 -13.80
N LEU A 14 26.83 -3.85 -13.83
CA LEU A 14 26.26 -3.27 -15.05
C LEU A 14 27.13 -2.12 -15.57
N SER A 15 27.11 -1.89 -16.88
CA SER A 15 27.62 -0.63 -17.44
C SER A 15 26.78 0.56 -16.94
N ASP A 16 27.30 1.78 -17.03
CA ASP A 16 26.55 2.97 -16.56
C ASP A 16 25.19 3.14 -17.26
N ALA A 17 25.09 2.78 -18.54
CA ALA A 17 23.84 2.84 -19.30
C ALA A 17 22.83 1.79 -18.81
N GLU A 18 23.27 0.55 -18.64
CA GLU A 18 22.43 -0.55 -18.12
C GLU A 18 22.02 -0.30 -16.67
N ALA A 19 22.91 0.25 -15.84
CA ALA A 19 22.61 0.61 -14.46
C ALA A 19 21.54 1.71 -14.40
N LEU A 20 21.64 2.72 -15.26
CA LEU A 20 20.64 3.78 -15.36
C LEU A 20 19.27 3.21 -15.78
N GLU A 21 19.22 2.36 -16.81
CA GLU A 21 17.99 1.68 -17.24
C GLU A 21 17.38 0.82 -16.11
N ALA A 22 18.20 0.08 -15.36
CA ALA A 22 17.75 -0.70 -14.21
C ALA A 22 17.17 0.16 -13.08
N ILE A 23 17.77 1.33 -12.81
CA ILE A 23 17.26 2.28 -11.81
C ILE A 23 15.93 2.88 -12.28
N PHE A 24 15.80 3.18 -13.57
CA PHE A 24 14.54 3.64 -14.15
C PHE A 24 13.43 2.60 -14.00
N GLU A 25 13.70 1.36 -14.40
CA GLU A 25 12.74 0.26 -14.30
C GLU A 25 12.30 0.06 -12.85
N TYR A 26 13.23 0.13 -11.90
CA TYR A 26 12.90 0.11 -10.47
C TYR A 26 11.95 1.24 -10.08
N CYS A 27 12.31 2.49 -10.35
CA CYS A 27 11.52 3.64 -9.93
C CYS A 27 10.12 3.61 -10.57
N TRP A 28 10.05 3.17 -11.82
CA TRP A 28 8.81 2.96 -12.56
C TRP A 28 7.90 1.93 -11.90
N LEU A 29 8.40 0.70 -11.75
CA LEU A 29 7.62 -0.41 -11.19
C LEU A 29 7.16 -0.11 -9.76
N HIS A 30 8.02 0.51 -8.96
CA HIS A 30 7.67 0.87 -7.60
C HIS A 30 6.65 2.01 -7.55
N LEU A 31 6.75 3.02 -8.41
CA LEU A 31 5.72 4.06 -8.50
C LEU A 31 4.37 3.46 -8.92
N ALA A 32 4.35 2.61 -9.94
CA ALA A 32 3.14 1.91 -10.39
C ALA A 32 2.52 1.08 -9.26
N GLN A 33 3.32 0.34 -8.50
CA GLN A 33 2.86 -0.42 -7.33
C GLN A 33 2.23 0.50 -6.27
N ILE A 34 2.83 1.66 -5.96
CA ILE A 34 2.26 2.61 -4.99
C ILE A 34 0.94 3.17 -5.51
N MET A 35 0.83 3.47 -6.80
CA MET A 35 -0.42 3.92 -7.42
C MET A 35 -1.52 2.85 -7.33
N GLU A 36 -1.20 1.58 -7.55
CA GLU A 36 -2.13 0.46 -7.36
C GLU A 36 -2.59 0.33 -5.91
N GLN A 37 -1.67 0.44 -4.95
CA GLN A 37 -1.99 0.43 -3.52
C GLN A 37 -2.89 1.59 -3.14
N LYS A 38 -2.59 2.80 -3.61
CA LYS A 38 -3.41 4.00 -3.40
C LYS A 38 -4.80 3.83 -4.00
N ARG A 39 -4.90 3.25 -5.20
CA ARG A 39 -6.17 2.93 -5.85
C ARG A 39 -6.98 1.95 -5.01
N ALA A 40 -6.38 0.85 -4.57
CA ALA A 40 -7.04 -0.12 -3.70
C ALA A 40 -7.49 0.53 -2.37
N TYR A 41 -6.65 1.37 -1.78
CA TYR A 41 -7.00 2.12 -0.57
C TYR A 41 -8.21 3.02 -0.80
N ALA A 42 -8.19 3.88 -1.81
CA ALA A 42 -9.31 4.76 -2.14
C ALA A 42 -10.56 3.96 -2.52
N GLY A 43 -10.36 2.83 -3.20
CA GLY A 43 -11.39 1.89 -3.59
C GLY A 43 -12.10 1.24 -2.41
N LEU A 44 -11.39 0.87 -1.35
CA LEU A 44 -11.96 0.25 -0.15
C LEU A 44 -12.45 1.26 0.90
N TYR A 45 -11.72 2.37 1.06
CA TYR A 45 -11.87 3.29 2.20
C TYR A 45 -12.21 4.73 1.82
N GLY A 46 -12.29 5.06 0.52
CA GLY A 46 -12.62 6.41 0.05
C GLY A 46 -14.10 6.79 0.11
N ASP A 47 -14.98 5.83 0.41
CA ASP A 47 -16.43 6.03 0.53
C ASP A 47 -16.94 5.39 1.82
N VAL A 48 -17.72 6.16 2.61
CA VAL A 48 -18.24 5.72 3.92
C VAL A 48 -19.03 4.41 3.81
N ARG A 49 -19.80 4.20 2.75
CA ARG A 49 -20.59 2.98 2.55
C ARG A 49 -19.69 1.76 2.34
N ARG A 50 -18.52 1.94 1.73
CA ARG A 50 -17.54 0.86 1.53
C ARG A 50 -16.83 0.54 2.85
N VAL A 51 -16.52 1.57 3.64
CA VAL A 51 -16.01 1.41 5.01
C VAL A 51 -17.00 0.63 5.88
N GLU A 52 -18.30 0.92 5.77
CA GLU A 52 -19.36 0.17 6.47
C GLU A 52 -19.39 -1.31 6.07
N ILE A 53 -19.26 -1.63 4.77
CA ILE A 53 -19.16 -3.03 4.30
C ILE A 53 -17.97 -3.74 4.93
N MET A 54 -16.79 -3.11 4.93
CA MET A 54 -15.58 -3.67 5.50
C MET A 54 -15.72 -3.90 7.02
N ASN A 55 -16.29 -2.93 7.73
CA ASN A 55 -16.51 -3.01 9.17
C ASN A 55 -17.56 -4.04 9.57
N ALA A 56 -18.63 -4.19 8.76
CA ALA A 56 -19.67 -5.19 8.97
C ALA A 56 -19.14 -6.62 8.76
N ALA A 57 -18.14 -6.80 7.88
CA ALA A 57 -17.44 -8.07 7.72
C ALA A 57 -16.49 -8.35 8.90
N SER A 58 -15.60 -7.40 9.21
CA SER A 58 -14.74 -7.45 10.41
C SER A 58 -14.04 -6.10 10.62
N GLY A 59 -14.52 -5.30 11.57
CA GLY A 59 -13.92 -3.99 11.87
C GLY A 59 -12.46 -4.06 12.31
N ALA A 60 -12.08 -5.06 13.13
CA ALA A 60 -10.70 -5.22 13.58
C ALA A 60 -9.75 -5.53 12.41
N LEU A 61 -10.13 -6.47 11.53
CA LEU A 61 -9.32 -6.80 10.35
C LEU A 61 -9.32 -5.67 9.33
N SER A 62 -10.47 -5.01 9.14
CA SER A 62 -10.56 -3.83 8.27
C SER A 62 -9.60 -2.74 8.69
N ARG A 63 -9.49 -2.48 10.00
CA ARG A 63 -8.53 -1.49 10.51
C ARG A 63 -7.09 -1.86 10.20
N VAL A 64 -6.72 -3.13 10.38
CA VAL A 64 -5.37 -3.63 10.05
C VAL A 64 -5.05 -3.44 8.56
N ILE A 65 -5.99 -3.79 7.68
CA ILE A 65 -5.82 -3.62 6.23
C ILE A 65 -5.69 -2.13 5.87
N GLN A 66 -6.53 -1.28 6.45
CA GLN A 66 -6.50 0.17 6.22
C GLN A 66 -5.14 0.76 6.59
N ASP A 67 -4.67 0.48 7.81
CA ASP A 67 -3.41 1.01 8.33
C ASP A 67 -2.23 0.47 7.51
N ALA A 68 -2.19 -0.84 7.23
CA ALA A 68 -1.11 -1.46 6.45
C ALA A 68 -1.01 -0.90 5.02
N LEU A 69 -2.15 -0.70 4.32
CA LEU A 69 -2.15 -0.09 2.99
C LEU A 69 -1.69 1.36 3.05
N PHE A 70 -2.21 2.15 3.99
CA PHE A 70 -1.84 3.55 4.14
C PHE A 70 -0.34 3.70 4.41
N ASP A 71 0.19 2.94 5.36
CA ASP A 71 1.59 3.04 5.73
C ASP A 71 2.50 2.50 4.61
N SER A 72 2.09 1.46 3.88
CA SER A 72 2.80 1.01 2.67
C SER A 72 2.90 2.12 1.62
N ILE A 73 1.82 2.86 1.36
CA ILE A 73 1.81 3.97 0.41
C ILE A 73 2.78 5.07 0.86
N VAL A 74 2.67 5.51 2.11
CA VAL A 74 3.54 6.56 2.68
C VAL A 74 5.01 6.15 2.65
N LEU A 75 5.31 4.90 3.04
CA LEU A 75 6.67 4.37 3.02
C LEU A 75 7.23 4.26 1.60
N GLY A 76 6.41 3.81 0.64
CA GLY A 76 6.78 3.73 -0.76
C GLY A 76 7.14 5.11 -1.34
N LEU A 77 6.30 6.11 -1.10
CA LEU A 77 6.56 7.49 -1.51
C LEU A 77 7.86 8.02 -0.93
N CYS A 78 8.07 7.84 0.38
CA CYS A 78 9.28 8.31 1.04
C CYS A 78 10.53 7.64 0.45
N ARG A 79 10.51 6.32 0.21
CA ARG A 79 11.66 5.58 -0.34
C ARG A 79 12.10 6.10 -1.70
N LEU A 80 11.17 6.41 -2.60
CA LEU A 80 11.49 6.94 -3.92
C LEU A 80 12.02 8.38 -3.88
N LEU A 81 11.63 9.16 -2.87
CA LEU A 81 12.07 10.54 -2.68
C LEU A 81 13.32 10.67 -1.82
N ASP A 82 13.68 9.64 -1.05
CA ASP A 82 14.83 9.66 -0.15
C ASP A 82 16.14 9.91 -0.92
N PRO A 83 17.15 10.52 -0.28
CA PRO A 83 18.48 10.66 -0.88
C PRO A 83 19.08 9.30 -1.24
N ALA A 84 19.84 9.24 -2.33
CA ALA A 84 20.55 8.06 -2.80
C ALA A 84 21.53 7.54 -1.75
N LYS A 85 22.11 8.43 -0.94
CA LYS A 85 22.96 8.09 0.20
C LYS A 85 22.44 8.80 1.44
N SER A 86 22.22 8.06 2.52
CA SER A 86 21.85 8.63 3.82
C SER A 86 22.96 8.36 4.85
N GLY A 87 23.48 9.40 5.50
CA GLY A 87 24.50 9.26 6.56
C GLY A 87 25.79 8.56 6.12
N ARG A 88 26.32 7.68 6.99
CA ARG A 88 27.58 6.93 6.78
C ARG A 88 27.37 5.53 6.19
N THR A 89 26.16 5.16 5.77
CA THR A 89 25.90 3.81 5.31
C THR A 89 26.53 3.54 3.95
N LYS A 90 27.08 2.34 3.75
CA LYS A 90 27.61 1.88 2.46
C LYS A 90 26.52 1.61 1.42
N PHE A 91 25.26 1.61 1.83
CA PHE A 91 24.12 1.26 1.00
C PHE A 91 23.61 2.46 0.20
N VAL A 92 23.18 2.20 -1.04
CA VAL A 92 22.63 3.20 -1.96
C VAL A 92 21.13 2.93 -2.12
N ASN A 93 20.31 3.97 -1.96
CA ASN A 93 18.87 3.90 -2.16
C ASN A 93 18.55 4.04 -3.64
N LEU A 94 17.81 3.07 -4.19
CA LEU A 94 17.19 3.15 -5.51
C LEU A 94 16.05 4.18 -5.43
N SER A 95 16.34 5.39 -5.87
CA SER A 95 15.50 6.58 -5.66
C SER A 95 15.61 7.50 -6.88
N PHE A 96 14.72 8.49 -6.95
CA PHE A 96 14.83 9.54 -7.96
C PHE A 96 16.13 10.34 -7.83
N ASP A 97 16.68 10.49 -6.63
CA ASP A 97 17.99 11.13 -6.43
C ASP A 97 19.11 10.37 -7.14
N LEU A 98 19.15 9.03 -6.99
CA LEU A 98 20.14 8.20 -7.66
C LEU A 98 19.96 8.26 -9.18
N MET A 99 18.71 8.16 -9.64
CA MET A 99 18.35 8.21 -11.06
C MET A 99 18.83 9.52 -11.71
N ILE A 100 18.51 10.66 -11.09
CA ILE A 100 18.92 11.99 -11.56
C ILE A 100 20.44 12.13 -11.51
N SER A 101 21.11 11.63 -10.47
CA SER A 101 22.58 11.71 -10.36
C SER A 101 23.34 10.94 -11.44
N LYS A 102 22.68 9.99 -12.10
CA LYS A 102 23.23 9.17 -13.19
C LYS A 102 22.92 9.74 -14.57
N LEU A 103 22.10 10.80 -14.67
CA LEU A 103 21.86 11.51 -15.92
C LEU A 103 23.11 12.27 -16.35
N PRO A 104 23.35 12.43 -17.67
CA PRO A 104 24.39 13.31 -18.18
C PRO A 104 24.17 14.75 -17.68
N ALA A 105 25.26 15.39 -17.24
CA ALA A 105 25.23 16.79 -16.79
C ALA A 105 24.69 17.69 -17.90
N SER A 106 23.51 18.25 -17.65
CA SER A 106 22.72 19.02 -18.60
C SER A 106 21.75 19.94 -17.86
N GLU A 107 21.22 20.97 -18.54
CA GLU A 107 20.13 21.80 -18.01
C GLU A 107 18.94 20.96 -17.54
N ILE A 108 18.73 19.80 -18.16
CA ILE A 108 17.67 18.87 -17.83
C ILE A 108 17.92 18.19 -16.48
N SER A 109 19.14 17.69 -16.24
CA SER A 109 19.49 17.09 -14.95
C SER A 109 19.34 18.10 -13.79
N LEU A 110 19.63 19.37 -14.04
CA LEU A 110 19.39 20.48 -13.10
C LEU A 110 17.90 20.70 -12.86
N HIS A 111 17.10 20.80 -13.93
CA HIS A 111 15.65 20.95 -13.83
C HIS A 111 14.98 19.78 -13.08
N CYS A 112 15.39 18.54 -13.36
CA CYS A 112 14.87 17.36 -12.66
C CYS A 112 15.23 17.38 -11.18
N GLN A 113 16.44 17.84 -10.85
CA GLN A 113 16.89 17.98 -9.47
C GLN A 113 16.08 19.03 -8.70
N GLU A 114 15.81 20.19 -9.30
CA GLU A 114 14.94 21.24 -8.74
C GLU A 114 13.52 20.71 -8.49
N ARG A 115 12.91 20.06 -9.49
CA ARG A 115 11.59 19.44 -9.35
C ARG A 115 11.55 18.38 -8.24
N ARG A 116 12.61 17.58 -8.11
CA ARG A 116 12.74 16.60 -7.03
C ARG A 116 12.81 17.28 -5.67
N GLU A 117 13.56 18.38 -5.54
CA GLU A 117 13.65 19.14 -4.29
C GLU A 117 12.30 19.73 -3.89
N ASP A 118 11.56 20.30 -4.85
CA ASP A 118 10.18 20.76 -4.63
C ASP A 118 9.25 19.63 -4.19
N LEU A 119 9.34 18.46 -4.83
CA LEU A 119 8.61 17.26 -4.43
C LEU A 119 8.94 16.85 -2.99
N CYS A 120 10.23 16.86 -2.62
CA CYS A 120 10.68 16.56 -1.27
C CYS A 120 10.10 17.52 -0.23
N ASN A 121 10.02 18.80 -0.56
CA ASN A 121 9.45 19.84 0.30
C ASN A 121 7.93 19.67 0.46
N ARG A 122 7.21 19.37 -0.63
CA ARG A 122 5.77 19.08 -0.57
C ARG A 122 5.47 17.81 0.22
N ALA A 123 6.29 16.77 0.06
CA ALA A 123 6.17 15.50 0.77
C ALA A 123 6.72 15.53 2.22
N TYR A 124 6.94 16.73 2.78
CA TYR A 124 7.51 16.87 4.12
C TYR A 124 6.64 16.19 5.20
N SER A 125 5.31 16.30 5.11
CA SER A 125 4.42 15.69 6.09
C SER A 125 4.43 14.16 6.01
N LEU A 126 4.56 13.59 4.81
CA LEU A 126 4.74 12.14 4.58
C LEU A 126 6.00 11.63 5.28
N ARG A 127 7.11 12.36 5.15
CA ARG A 127 8.39 12.03 5.80
C ARG A 127 8.30 12.13 7.32
N GLN A 128 7.70 13.19 7.84
CA GLN A 128 7.44 13.32 9.28
C GLN A 128 6.60 12.16 9.81
N ARG A 129 5.56 11.75 9.06
CA ARG A 129 4.74 10.60 9.44
C ARG A 129 5.56 9.31 9.46
N ARG A 130 6.38 9.04 8.43
CA ARG A 130 7.30 7.89 8.42
C ARG A 130 8.22 7.93 9.64
N ASP A 131 8.90 9.05 9.85
CA ASP A 131 9.90 9.19 10.91
C ASP A 131 9.26 8.97 12.28
N LYS A 132 8.04 9.47 12.48
CA LYS A 132 7.26 9.22 13.69
C LYS A 132 6.79 7.76 13.81
N HIS A 133 6.37 7.14 12.70
CA HIS A 133 6.00 5.71 12.67
C HIS A 133 7.20 4.82 13.07
N LEU A 134 8.42 5.16 12.63
CA LEU A 134 9.66 4.49 13.02
C LEU A 134 10.07 4.84 14.47
N ALA A 135 9.91 6.11 14.86
CA ALA A 135 10.24 6.65 16.17
C ALA A 135 9.14 6.43 17.23
N HIS A 136 8.06 5.69 16.94
CA HIS A 136 7.13 5.19 17.97
C HIS A 136 7.78 4.12 18.87
N THR A 137 9.06 3.81 18.62
CA THR A 137 9.96 3.07 19.52
C THR A 137 10.72 3.99 20.50
N ASP A 138 10.65 5.32 20.34
CA ASP A 138 11.34 6.30 21.20
C ASP A 138 10.43 6.87 22.30
N LEU A 139 10.95 6.88 23.52
CA LEU A 139 10.27 7.29 24.76
C LEU A 139 9.73 8.74 24.73
N ALA A 140 10.28 9.59 23.86
CA ALA A 140 9.83 10.97 23.67
C ALA A 140 8.52 11.07 22.88
N SER A 141 8.27 10.17 21.92
CA SER A 141 7.05 10.10 21.11
C SER A 141 5.81 9.68 21.93
N LEU A 142 6.02 9.04 23.09
CA LEU A 142 4.97 8.64 24.03
C LEU A 142 4.56 9.78 25.00
N LYS A 143 5.39 10.81 25.16
CA LYS A 143 5.19 11.87 26.17
C LYS A 143 4.57 13.15 25.63
N GLN A 144 4.45 13.31 24.31
CA GLN A 144 3.84 14.50 23.72
C GLN A 144 2.51 14.18 23.05
N GLU A 145 1.58 15.12 23.22
CA GLU A 145 0.31 15.37 22.51
C GLU A 145 0.50 15.55 21.00
N ALA A 146 1.38 14.76 20.38
CA ALA A 146 1.66 14.84 18.97
C ALA A 146 0.47 14.21 18.24
N ARG A 147 -0.50 15.04 17.87
CA ARG A 147 -1.38 14.78 16.72
C ARG A 147 -0.45 14.31 15.61
N VAL A 148 -0.47 13.02 15.29
CA VAL A 148 0.29 12.45 14.17
C VAL A 148 -0.01 13.34 12.97
N GLY A 149 1.03 13.86 12.31
CA GLY A 149 0.88 14.71 11.13
C GLY A 149 -0.13 14.05 10.20
N TRP A 150 -1.30 14.67 10.07
CA TRP A 150 -2.38 14.09 9.29
C TRP A 150 -1.98 14.25 7.83
N VAL A 151 -1.51 13.17 7.23
CA VAL A 151 -1.27 13.10 5.79
C VAL A 151 -2.65 12.97 5.14
N SER A 152 -2.97 13.90 4.25
CA SER A 152 -4.23 13.84 3.50
C SER A 152 -4.09 12.93 2.26
N LEU A 153 -5.19 12.29 1.84
CA LEU A 153 -5.20 11.56 0.57
C LEU A 153 -4.92 12.47 -0.61
N THR A 154 -5.36 13.72 -0.55
CA THR A 154 -5.08 14.74 -1.57
C THR A 154 -3.58 15.01 -1.71
N GLU A 155 -2.86 15.08 -0.59
CA GLU A 155 -1.40 15.24 -0.60
C GLU A 155 -0.70 14.01 -1.20
N ILE A 156 -1.16 12.80 -0.87
CA ILE A 156 -0.69 11.55 -1.50
C ILE A 156 -0.93 11.59 -3.01
N GLU A 157 -2.13 11.98 -3.45
CA GLU A 157 -2.52 12.07 -4.86
C GLU A 157 -1.68 13.09 -5.61
N SER A 158 -1.54 14.31 -5.09
CA SER A 158 -0.73 15.34 -5.72
C SER A 158 0.74 14.93 -5.82
N THR A 159 1.27 14.29 -4.76
CA THR A 159 2.65 13.81 -4.75
C THR A 159 2.85 12.70 -5.79
N LEU A 160 1.93 11.73 -5.86
CA LEU A 160 1.98 10.66 -6.87
C LEU A 160 1.91 11.19 -8.30
N SER A 161 1.03 12.16 -8.56
CA SER A 161 0.91 12.77 -9.88
C SER A 161 2.22 13.44 -10.31
N GLU A 162 2.78 14.27 -9.44
CA GLU A 162 4.03 14.99 -9.71
C GLU A 162 5.24 14.05 -9.85
N MET A 163 5.29 12.97 -9.07
CA MET A 163 6.31 11.92 -9.23
C MET A 163 6.17 11.19 -10.56
N GLY A 164 4.92 10.93 -11.00
CA GLY A 164 4.63 10.35 -12.31
C GLY A 164 5.08 11.27 -13.43
N ASP A 165 4.78 12.56 -13.33
CA ASP A 165 5.16 13.54 -14.34
C ASP A 165 6.68 13.76 -14.39
N LEU A 166 7.37 13.78 -13.24
CA LEU A 166 8.83 13.80 -13.20
C LEU A 166 9.42 12.58 -13.93
N LEU A 167 8.87 11.38 -13.69
CA LEU A 167 9.35 10.18 -14.36
C LEU A 167 9.08 10.19 -15.86
N LYS A 168 7.91 10.67 -16.30
CA LYS A 168 7.59 10.86 -17.73
C LYS A 168 8.56 11.79 -18.42
N ASP A 169 8.86 12.94 -17.79
CA ASP A 169 9.79 13.92 -18.36
C ASP A 169 11.16 13.31 -18.56
N ILE A 170 11.67 12.59 -17.54
CA ILE A 170 12.98 11.95 -17.64
C ILE A 170 12.97 10.86 -18.71
N TYR A 171 11.92 10.03 -18.80
CA TYR A 171 11.79 9.00 -19.85
C TYR A 171 11.73 9.59 -21.26
N SER A 172 10.92 10.64 -21.44
CA SER A 172 10.75 11.30 -22.72
C SER A 172 12.07 11.89 -23.21
N ILE A 173 12.84 12.49 -22.32
CA ILE A 173 14.12 13.10 -22.66
C ILE A 173 15.20 12.05 -22.91
N GLN A 174 15.35 11.09 -22.00
CA GLN A 174 16.47 10.15 -22.03
C GLN A 174 16.32 9.09 -23.12
N PHE A 175 15.09 8.64 -23.37
CA PHE A 175 14.82 7.51 -24.27
C PHE A 175 13.96 7.89 -25.48
N GLY A 176 13.40 9.10 -25.54
CA GLY A 176 12.44 9.46 -26.58
C GLY A 176 11.11 8.70 -26.47
N ILE A 177 10.80 8.16 -25.29
CA ILE A 177 9.62 7.31 -25.05
C ILE A 177 8.59 8.10 -24.22
N HIS A 178 7.34 8.12 -24.69
CA HIS A 178 6.24 8.64 -23.89
C HIS A 178 5.71 7.52 -22.97
N LEU A 179 5.82 7.74 -21.66
CA LEU A 179 5.44 6.74 -20.66
C LEU A 179 4.01 6.98 -20.18
N ASP A 180 3.13 6.00 -20.36
CA ASP A 180 1.77 6.05 -19.80
C ASP A 180 1.76 5.51 -18.36
N VAL A 181 1.96 6.42 -17.42
CA VAL A 181 1.93 6.17 -15.97
C VAL A 181 0.49 6.11 -15.49
N TRP A 182 -0.20 5.00 -15.76
CA TRP A 182 -1.56 4.84 -15.27
C TRP A 182 -1.90 3.38 -14.94
N PRO A 183 -2.35 3.06 -13.72
CA PRO A 183 -2.86 1.74 -13.42
C PRO A 183 -4.14 1.48 -14.25
N PRO A 184 -4.37 0.26 -14.75
CA PRO A 184 -5.55 -0.07 -15.54
C PRO A 184 -6.86 0.28 -14.80
N ASN A 185 -7.94 0.53 -15.53
CA ASN A 185 -9.25 0.89 -14.96
C ASN A 185 -10.06 -0.35 -14.51
N ASP A 186 -9.40 -1.36 -13.95
CA ASP A 186 -9.98 -2.69 -13.68
C ASP A 186 -10.54 -2.87 -12.25
N HIS A 187 -10.40 -1.87 -11.38
CA HIS A 187 -11.04 -1.78 -10.05
C HIS A 187 -11.19 -3.13 -9.29
N PRO A 188 -10.08 -3.86 -9.02
CA PRO A 188 -10.13 -5.19 -8.42
C PRO A 188 -10.72 -5.23 -7.01
N GLU A 189 -10.77 -4.09 -6.31
CA GLU A 189 -11.43 -3.94 -5.02
C GLU A 189 -12.95 -4.14 -5.09
N LEU A 190 -13.58 -3.87 -6.24
CA LEU A 190 -15.05 -3.89 -6.34
C LEU A 190 -15.60 -5.32 -6.29
N PRO A 191 -15.06 -6.30 -7.03
CA PRO A 191 -15.41 -7.71 -6.83
C PRO A 191 -15.22 -8.20 -5.38
N PHE A 192 -14.18 -7.73 -4.70
CA PHE A 192 -13.93 -8.07 -3.30
C PHE A 192 -15.04 -7.49 -2.38
N LEU A 193 -15.37 -6.21 -2.51
CA LEU A 193 -16.45 -5.57 -1.75
C LEU A 193 -17.82 -6.22 -2.01
N ARG A 194 -18.12 -6.57 -3.27
CA ARG A 194 -19.35 -7.29 -3.62
C ARG A 194 -19.41 -8.63 -2.91
N SER A 195 -18.32 -9.38 -2.91
CA SER A 195 -18.23 -10.67 -2.20
C SER A 195 -18.49 -10.52 -0.70
N LEU A 196 -17.92 -9.50 -0.06
CA LEU A 196 -18.17 -9.21 1.35
C LEU A 196 -19.61 -8.83 1.62
N PHE A 197 -20.19 -7.94 0.81
CA PHE A 197 -21.56 -7.47 0.98
C PHE A 197 -22.59 -8.60 0.85
N TYR A 198 -22.53 -9.34 -0.26
CA TYR A 198 -23.46 -10.44 -0.49
C TYR A 198 -23.20 -11.61 0.47
N GLY A 199 -21.94 -11.87 0.81
CA GLY A 199 -21.57 -12.89 1.80
C GLY A 199 -22.11 -12.59 3.20
N LYS A 200 -22.02 -11.34 3.65
CA LYS A 200 -22.57 -10.90 4.95
C LYS A 200 -24.10 -11.02 4.98
N THR A 201 -24.76 -10.59 3.91
CA THR A 201 -26.23 -10.68 3.78
C THR A 201 -26.70 -12.13 3.88
N ALA A 202 -26.07 -13.03 3.12
CA ALA A 202 -26.40 -14.45 3.16
C ALA A 202 -26.09 -15.11 4.52
N LEU A 203 -25.06 -14.62 5.24
CA LEU A 203 -24.77 -15.08 6.58
C LEU A 203 -25.84 -14.65 7.58
N ASP A 204 -26.31 -13.41 7.49
CA ASP A 204 -27.37 -12.89 8.37
C ASP A 204 -28.67 -13.69 8.22
N GLU A 205 -29.06 -14.01 6.99
CA GLU A 205 -30.21 -14.88 6.70
C GLU A 205 -30.05 -16.28 7.33
N ARG A 206 -28.84 -16.86 7.29
CA ARG A 206 -28.56 -18.16 7.91
C ARG A 206 -28.63 -18.10 9.44
N ILE A 207 -28.14 -17.01 10.03
CA ILE A 207 -28.21 -16.78 11.48
C ILE A 207 -29.66 -16.62 11.92
N GLU A 208 -30.47 -15.84 11.20
CA GLU A 208 -31.90 -15.68 11.50
C GLU A 208 -32.66 -17.00 11.38
N ALA A 209 -32.42 -17.77 10.31
CA ALA A 209 -33.01 -19.09 10.13
C ALA A 209 -32.64 -20.03 11.29
N PHE A 210 -31.36 -20.05 11.69
CA PHE A 210 -30.89 -20.84 12.83
C PHE A 210 -31.63 -20.47 14.12
N PHE A 211 -31.78 -19.18 14.43
CA PHE A 211 -32.49 -18.75 15.64
C PHE A 211 -33.99 -19.08 15.59
N LYS A 212 -34.62 -18.95 14.43
CA LYS A 212 -36.02 -19.32 14.25
C LYS A 212 -36.24 -20.82 14.52
N ASP A 213 -35.38 -21.66 13.95
CA ASP A 213 -35.43 -23.11 14.16
C ASP A 213 -35.17 -23.45 15.63
N TYR A 214 -34.15 -22.82 16.23
CA TYR A 214 -33.80 -22.98 17.64
C TYR A 214 -34.97 -22.65 18.59
N MET A 215 -35.68 -21.54 18.35
CA MET A 215 -36.82 -21.11 19.17
C MET A 215 -38.06 -21.98 18.98
N SER A 216 -38.20 -22.64 17.83
CA SER A 216 -39.32 -23.53 17.52
C SER A 216 -39.12 -24.97 17.98
N ALA A 217 -37.88 -25.34 18.37
CA ALA A 217 -37.55 -26.71 18.75
C ALA A 217 -38.21 -27.11 20.10
N PRO A 218 -38.85 -28.29 20.18
CA PRO A 218 -39.48 -28.73 21.43
C PRO A 218 -38.43 -28.94 22.51
N SER A 219 -38.71 -28.47 23.73
CA SER A 219 -37.86 -28.59 24.92
C SER A 219 -37.75 -30.05 25.39
N SER A 220 -37.02 -30.89 24.65
CA SER A 220 -36.79 -32.28 25.02
C SER A 220 -35.52 -32.41 25.88
N ARG A 221 -35.62 -33.18 26.96
CA ARG A 221 -34.66 -33.27 28.08
C ARG A 221 -33.29 -33.89 27.76
N THR A 222 -32.99 -34.26 26.51
CA THR A 222 -31.82 -35.12 26.22
C THR A 222 -30.94 -34.74 25.03
N ASN A 223 -31.24 -33.68 24.26
CA ASN A 223 -30.36 -33.27 23.16
C ASN A 223 -29.65 -31.95 23.45
N ARG A 224 -28.31 -31.97 23.37
CA ARG A 224 -27.50 -30.75 23.37
C ARG A 224 -28.02 -29.84 22.27
N LEU A 225 -28.32 -28.60 22.64
CA LEU A 225 -28.72 -27.57 21.71
C LEU A 225 -27.63 -27.38 20.64
N PRO A 226 -27.99 -27.21 19.36
CA PRO A 226 -27.00 -26.95 18.31
C PRO A 226 -26.26 -25.65 18.62
N HIS A 227 -24.94 -25.67 18.41
CA HIS A 227 -24.10 -24.48 18.57
C HIS A 227 -24.21 -23.61 17.32
N LEU A 228 -24.18 -22.28 17.43
CA LEU A 228 -24.25 -21.38 16.27
C LEU A 228 -23.19 -21.74 15.22
N ASP A 229 -22.01 -22.18 15.66
CA ASP A 229 -20.92 -22.57 14.75
C ASP A 229 -21.28 -23.72 13.79
N SER A 230 -22.34 -24.48 14.05
CA SER A 230 -22.79 -25.53 13.13
C SER A 230 -23.28 -24.99 11.77
N ILE A 231 -23.51 -23.68 11.64
CA ILE A 231 -23.86 -23.05 10.36
C ILE A 231 -22.65 -22.85 9.44
N TYR A 232 -21.44 -22.99 9.96
CA TYR A 232 -20.19 -22.82 9.22
C TYR A 232 -19.54 -24.18 8.90
N PRO A 233 -18.78 -24.28 7.78
CA PRO A 233 -17.89 -25.40 7.54
C PRO A 233 -16.80 -25.53 8.63
N ASP A 234 -16.40 -26.76 8.94
CA ASP A 234 -15.46 -27.08 10.03
C ASP A 234 -14.17 -26.26 10.03
N PHE A 235 -13.61 -25.96 8.85
CA PHE A 235 -12.35 -25.21 8.72
C PHE A 235 -12.46 -23.74 9.16
N LEU A 236 -13.67 -23.19 9.31
CA LEU A 236 -13.92 -21.85 9.84
C LEU A 236 -14.22 -21.84 11.34
N CYS A 237 -14.55 -23.01 11.92
CA CYS A 237 -14.97 -23.11 13.32
C CYS A 237 -13.80 -23.22 14.31
N ARG A 238 -12.57 -23.45 13.82
CA ARG A 238 -11.39 -23.61 14.67
C ARG A 238 -10.25 -22.74 14.17
N PRO A 239 -9.61 -21.92 15.02
CA PRO A 239 -8.34 -21.31 14.66
C PRO A 239 -7.33 -22.42 14.35
N PHE A 240 -6.46 -22.21 13.35
CA PHE A 240 -5.41 -23.17 12.96
C PHE A 240 -4.67 -23.69 14.20
N SER A 241 -4.96 -24.92 14.61
CA SER A 241 -4.19 -25.65 15.59
C SER A 241 -2.88 -26.10 14.93
N LYS A 242 -1.77 -25.97 15.65
CA LYS A 242 -0.39 -26.22 15.18
C LYS A 242 -0.31 -27.35 14.15
N LEU A 243 0.37 -27.05 13.03
CA LEU A 243 0.96 -28.05 12.14
C LEU A 243 1.90 -28.90 13.00
N ASP A 244 1.59 -30.18 13.17
CA ASP A 244 2.54 -31.20 13.63
C ASP A 244 3.65 -31.41 12.58
#